data_AF-A0A924VRC3-F1
#
_entry.id   AF-A0A924VRC3-F1
#
_cell.length_a   1.000
_cell.length_b   1.000
_cell.length_c   1.000
_cell.angle_alpha   90.00
_cell.angle_beta   90.00
_cell.angle_gamma   90.00
#
_symmetry.space_group_name_H-M   'P 1'
#
loop_
_entity.id
_entity.type
_entity.pdbx_description
1 polymer ?
#
loop_
_entity_poly.entity_id
_entity_poly.type
_entity_poly.pdbx_seq_one_letter_code
_entity_poly.pdbx_strand_id
1 'polypeptide(L)'
;MNRIVMTSFVGTIAAAALVVGAGVPAFASASTPNPSAKTTRTLESVQTAAKTATDKRETALSAAIAKLDVAKGISASDKATLVDRLNADLAGMKAIEAKIAADTTVVAASADLKTVYTTYRVFGVAIPQAHIVADIDRATSIEIPKLTASQTKLAAMLAGKDAAKSTAALQSDLADMTKQIAAANTELSGASAKVLAITPTDYNSNKTVVKSARASVKTAKSDLKQARTDRKAILAALK
;
A
#
# COMPACT_ATOMS: atom_id res chain seq x y z
N MET A 1 -22.69 26.24 -1.85
CA MET A 1 -22.71 26.98 -3.13
C MET A 1 -21.69 28.11 -3.01
N ASN A 2 -20.65 28.13 -3.85
CA ASN A 2 -20.13 29.35 -4.48
C ASN A 2 -18.96 29.01 -5.41
N ARG A 3 -19.23 29.18 -6.69
CA ARG A 3 -18.29 29.12 -7.80
C ARG A 3 -17.58 30.48 -7.89
N ILE A 4 -16.28 30.46 -8.16
CA ILE A 4 -15.57 31.64 -8.67
C ILE A 4 -14.86 31.22 -9.95
N VAL A 5 -15.23 31.91 -11.03
CA VAL A 5 -14.70 31.86 -12.39
C VAL A 5 -13.93 33.16 -12.61
N MET A 6 -12.76 33.11 -13.25
CA MET A 6 -12.09 34.23 -13.91
C MET A 6 -11.30 33.67 -15.12
N THR A 7 -11.73 33.90 -16.37
CA THR A 7 -11.31 34.96 -17.33
C THR A 7 -9.84 34.89 -17.75
N SER A 8 -9.50 34.41 -18.96
CA SER A 8 -9.52 35.04 -20.30
C SER A 8 -8.29 35.92 -20.60
N PHE A 9 -7.53 35.57 -21.66
CA PHE A 9 -6.70 36.51 -22.42
C PHE A 9 -6.79 36.22 -23.93
N VAL A 10 -6.97 37.31 -24.67
CA VAL A 10 -7.14 37.45 -26.13
C VAL A 10 -5.78 37.80 -26.75
N GLY A 11 -5.56 37.42 -28.01
CA GLY A 11 -4.46 37.95 -28.82
C GLY A 11 -4.57 37.59 -30.31
N THR A 12 -5.12 38.51 -31.10
CA THR A 12 -5.24 38.53 -32.57
C THR A 12 -4.18 39.42 -33.21
N ILE A 13 -3.48 39.00 -34.28
CA ILE A 13 -2.80 39.84 -35.31
C ILE A 13 -2.76 39.00 -36.62
N ALA A 14 -3.57 39.30 -37.65
CA ALA A 14 -3.41 40.21 -38.81
C ALA A 14 -2.69 39.61 -40.04
N ALA A 15 -3.30 39.82 -41.21
CA ALA A 15 -2.91 39.31 -42.53
C ALA A 15 -2.16 40.37 -43.36
N ALA A 16 -1.27 39.93 -44.26
CA ALA A 16 -0.79 40.71 -45.41
C ALA A 16 -0.29 39.76 -46.53
N ALA A 17 -0.51 40.14 -47.79
CA ALA A 17 -0.25 39.37 -49.02
C ALA A 17 0.69 40.10 -50.01
N LEU A 18 1.17 39.35 -51.04
CA LEU A 18 1.81 39.76 -52.33
C LEU A 18 3.33 40.12 -52.28
N VAL A 19 4.28 39.75 -53.16
CA VAL A 19 4.39 39.41 -54.61
C VAL A 19 5.67 38.57 -54.93
N VAL A 20 5.57 37.67 -55.92
CA VAL A 20 6.51 37.10 -56.95
C VAL A 20 8.04 37.33 -56.89
N GLY A 21 8.82 36.24 -57.07
CA GLY A 21 10.23 36.25 -57.53
C GLY A 21 10.91 34.87 -57.48
N ALA A 22 11.64 34.48 -58.54
CA ALA A 22 12.09 33.13 -58.87
C ALA A 22 13.22 32.54 -58.00
N GLY A 23 13.30 31.19 -57.97
CA GLY A 23 14.47 30.43 -57.51
C GLY A 23 14.11 29.32 -56.52
N VAL A 24 14.09 28.07 -56.99
CA VAL A 24 13.88 26.84 -56.19
C VAL A 24 15.06 26.59 -55.24
N PRO A 25 14.78 26.32 -53.95
CA PRO A 25 15.50 25.27 -53.23
C PRO A 25 14.52 24.19 -52.75
N ALA A 26 14.95 22.94 -52.87
CA ALA A 26 14.21 21.74 -52.49
C ALA A 26 13.77 21.78 -51.02
N PHE A 27 12.48 21.92 -50.77
CA PHE A 27 11.90 21.65 -49.47
C PHE A 27 11.60 20.16 -49.40
N ALA A 28 12.34 19.47 -48.53
CA ALA A 28 12.01 18.13 -48.07
C ALA A 28 10.54 18.11 -47.65
N SER A 29 9.76 17.18 -48.19
CA SER A 29 8.41 16.88 -47.71
C SER A 29 8.49 16.62 -46.21
N ALA A 30 8.09 17.61 -45.43
CA ALA A 30 7.80 17.43 -44.03
C ALA A 30 6.63 16.44 -43.97
N SER A 31 6.94 15.18 -43.70
CA SER A 31 5.98 14.19 -43.29
C SER A 31 5.33 14.70 -42.01
N THR A 32 4.12 15.24 -42.16
CA THR A 32 3.18 15.48 -41.06
C THR A 32 3.18 14.23 -40.17
N PRO A 33 3.48 14.32 -38.87
CA PRO A 33 3.38 13.16 -38.00
C PRO A 33 1.93 12.73 -37.97
N ASN A 34 1.65 11.60 -38.63
CA ASN A 34 0.34 10.98 -38.63
C ASN A 34 -0.06 10.73 -37.16
N PRO A 35 -1.18 11.29 -36.67
CA PRO A 35 -1.58 11.10 -35.29
C PRO A 35 -1.98 9.63 -35.09
N SER A 36 -1.17 8.92 -34.30
CA SER A 36 -1.51 7.67 -33.62
C SER A 36 -2.08 6.56 -34.52
N ALA A 37 -1.19 5.79 -35.16
CA ALA A 37 -1.50 4.39 -35.43
C ALA A 37 -1.81 3.72 -34.08
N LYS A 38 -3.09 3.49 -33.78
CA LYS A 38 -3.49 2.60 -32.68
C LYS A 38 -2.91 1.25 -33.02
N THR A 39 -1.84 0.82 -32.34
CA THR A 39 -1.28 -0.51 -32.51
C THR A 39 -2.38 -1.53 -32.30
N THR A 40 -2.81 -2.19 -33.37
CA THR A 40 -3.79 -3.29 -33.28
C THR A 40 -3.16 -4.36 -32.41
N ARG A 41 -3.79 -4.60 -31.25
CA ARG A 41 -3.34 -5.61 -30.29
C ARG A 41 -3.46 -7.00 -30.94
N THR A 42 -2.34 -7.68 -31.11
CA THR A 42 -2.28 -9.06 -31.63
C THR A 42 -2.47 -10.07 -30.49
N LEU A 43 -2.88 -11.31 -30.81
CA LEU A 43 -3.05 -12.37 -29.81
C LEU A 43 -1.76 -12.60 -29.03
N GLU A 44 -0.64 -12.75 -29.76
CA GLU A 44 0.70 -12.91 -29.19
C GLU A 44 1.04 -11.77 -28.23
N SER A 45 0.78 -10.51 -28.61
CA SER A 45 1.05 -9.36 -27.72
C SER A 45 0.27 -9.42 -26.41
N VAL A 46 -0.96 -9.97 -26.42
CA VAL A 46 -1.77 -10.16 -25.21
C VAL A 46 -1.23 -11.30 -24.37
N GLN A 47 -0.89 -12.42 -25.00
CA GLN A 47 -0.34 -13.59 -24.31
C GLN A 47 1.01 -13.28 -23.65
N THR A 48 1.92 -12.57 -24.34
CA THR A 48 3.19 -12.11 -23.74
C THR A 48 2.97 -11.14 -22.57
N ALA A 49 2.02 -10.20 -22.73
CA ALA A 49 1.68 -9.26 -21.66
C ALA A 49 1.06 -9.98 -20.46
N ALA A 50 0.21 -10.97 -20.70
CA ALA A 50 -0.39 -11.81 -19.68
C ALA A 50 0.66 -12.59 -18.92
N LYS A 51 1.54 -13.31 -19.64
CA LYS A 51 2.64 -14.06 -19.06
C LYS A 51 3.52 -13.18 -18.15
N THR A 52 3.93 -12.02 -18.67
CA THR A 52 4.73 -11.06 -17.88
C THR A 52 3.99 -10.60 -16.62
N ALA A 53 2.67 -10.42 -16.72
CA ALA A 53 1.84 -9.96 -15.62
C ALA A 53 1.60 -11.05 -14.56
N THR A 54 1.41 -12.30 -14.96
CA THR A 54 1.25 -13.46 -14.06
C THR A 54 2.57 -13.80 -13.40
N ASP A 55 3.67 -13.94 -14.14
CA ASP A 55 5.02 -14.24 -13.62
C ASP A 55 5.42 -13.28 -12.47
N LYS A 56 5.20 -11.97 -12.68
CA LYS A 56 5.48 -10.95 -11.65
C LYS A 56 4.66 -11.14 -10.39
N ARG A 57 3.39 -11.55 -10.53
CA ARG A 57 2.48 -11.77 -9.41
C ARG A 57 2.79 -13.07 -8.69
N GLU A 58 3.05 -14.15 -9.42
CA GLU A 58 3.44 -15.44 -8.85
C GLU A 58 4.72 -15.33 -8.03
N THR A 59 5.72 -14.62 -8.56
CA THR A 59 6.96 -14.30 -7.84
C THR A 59 6.66 -13.53 -6.55
N ALA A 60 5.80 -12.51 -6.62
CA ALA A 60 5.46 -11.69 -5.46
C ALA A 60 4.68 -12.48 -4.39
N LEU A 61 3.73 -13.32 -4.81
CA LEU A 61 2.96 -14.20 -3.92
C LEU A 61 3.88 -15.20 -3.22
N SER A 62 4.74 -15.87 -3.98
CA SER A 62 5.71 -16.84 -3.43
C SER A 62 6.66 -16.18 -2.42
N ALA A 63 7.15 -14.98 -2.74
CA ALA A 63 7.98 -14.20 -1.82
C ALA A 63 7.23 -13.76 -0.55
N ALA A 64 5.94 -13.43 -0.65
CA ALA A 64 5.12 -13.07 0.50
C ALA A 64 4.84 -14.28 1.41
N ILE A 65 4.54 -15.44 0.83
CA ILE A 65 4.38 -16.70 1.57
C ILE A 65 5.66 -17.02 2.35
N ALA A 66 6.82 -17.03 1.70
CA ALA A 66 8.10 -17.29 2.36
C ALA A 66 8.41 -16.30 3.49
N LYS A 67 8.04 -15.02 3.33
CA LYS A 67 8.17 -14.01 4.39
C LYS A 67 7.25 -14.28 5.58
N LEU A 68 6.01 -14.71 5.34
CA LEU A 68 5.08 -15.09 6.41
C LEU A 68 5.57 -16.32 7.18
N ASP A 69 6.20 -17.27 6.50
CA ASP A 69 6.74 -18.49 7.11
C ASP A 69 7.79 -18.19 8.18
N VAL A 70 8.66 -17.21 7.92
CA VAL A 70 9.73 -16.82 8.87
C VAL A 70 9.34 -15.65 9.78
N ALA A 71 8.19 -15.01 9.54
CA ALA A 71 7.77 -13.86 10.31
C ALA A 71 7.42 -14.25 11.75
N LYS A 72 8.02 -13.52 12.70
CA LYS A 72 7.74 -13.64 14.13
C LYS A 72 6.71 -12.61 14.56
N GLY A 73 5.87 -12.97 15.54
CA GLY A 73 4.86 -12.08 16.11
C GLY A 73 3.62 -11.91 15.25
N ILE A 74 3.33 -12.89 14.38
CA ILE A 74 2.03 -13.01 13.70
C ILE A 74 1.22 -14.06 14.45
N SER A 75 -0.08 -13.84 14.62
CA SER A 75 -0.93 -14.86 15.24
C SER A 75 -0.96 -16.12 14.37
N ALA A 76 -1.09 -17.30 14.98
CA ALA A 76 -1.14 -18.55 14.22
C ALA A 76 -2.35 -18.59 13.26
N SER A 77 -3.49 -18.06 13.71
CA SER A 77 -4.73 -18.00 12.93
C SER A 77 -4.62 -17.05 11.74
N ASP A 78 -4.07 -15.85 11.94
CA ASP A 78 -3.90 -14.87 10.86
C ASP A 78 -2.85 -15.36 9.86
N LYS A 79 -1.75 -15.96 10.33
CA LYS A 79 -0.73 -16.56 9.47
C LYS A 79 -1.32 -17.66 8.59
N ALA A 80 -2.07 -18.60 9.16
CA ALA A 80 -2.72 -19.67 8.39
C ALA A 80 -3.66 -19.08 7.33
N THR A 81 -4.53 -18.14 7.72
CA THR A 81 -5.48 -17.48 6.81
C THR A 81 -4.77 -16.78 5.65
N LEU A 82 -3.68 -16.06 5.92
CA LEU A 82 -2.89 -15.37 4.90
C LEU A 82 -2.19 -16.36 3.96
N VAL A 83 -1.54 -17.39 4.50
CA VAL A 83 -0.85 -18.41 3.69
C VAL A 83 -1.83 -19.13 2.78
N ASP A 84 -2.99 -19.55 3.30
CA ASP A 84 -4.03 -20.23 2.51
C ASP A 84 -4.53 -19.34 1.38
N ARG A 85 -4.82 -18.07 1.67
CA ARG A 85 -5.29 -17.10 0.67
C ARG A 85 -4.23 -16.84 -0.42
N LEU A 86 -2.97 -16.62 -0.03
CA LEU A 86 -1.90 -16.37 -0.99
C LEU A 86 -1.60 -17.61 -1.85
N ASN A 87 -1.72 -18.82 -1.30
CA ASN A 87 -1.63 -20.06 -2.07
C ASN A 87 -2.80 -20.22 -3.05
N ALA A 88 -4.03 -19.88 -2.63
CA ALA A 88 -5.19 -19.88 -3.52
C ALA A 88 -5.02 -18.88 -4.67
N ASP A 89 -4.55 -17.67 -4.38
CA ASP A 89 -4.24 -16.66 -5.41
C ASP A 89 -3.13 -17.15 -6.36
N LEU A 90 -2.09 -17.81 -5.83
CA LEU A 90 -1.00 -18.36 -6.63
C LEU A 90 -1.48 -19.47 -7.58
N ALA A 91 -2.30 -20.39 -7.08
CA ALA A 91 -2.91 -21.45 -7.89
C ALA A 91 -3.81 -20.85 -8.98
N GLY A 92 -4.60 -19.83 -8.64
CA GLY A 92 -5.44 -19.13 -9.61
C GLY A 92 -4.65 -18.35 -10.66
N MET A 93 -3.51 -17.75 -10.30
CA MET A 93 -2.59 -17.11 -11.26
C MET A 93 -2.07 -18.11 -12.31
N LYS A 94 -1.64 -19.30 -11.86
CA LYS A 94 -1.18 -20.36 -12.78
C LYS A 94 -2.29 -20.84 -13.69
N ALA A 95 -3.51 -20.98 -13.16
CA ALA A 95 -4.67 -21.40 -13.95
C ALA A 95 -5.04 -20.37 -15.03
N ILE A 96 -5.05 -19.07 -14.71
CA ILE A 96 -5.38 -18.04 -15.70
C ILE A 96 -4.24 -17.83 -16.72
N GLU A 97 -2.97 -18.00 -16.33
CA GLU A 97 -1.86 -18.01 -17.29
C GLU A 97 -2.04 -19.11 -18.33
N ALA A 98 -2.30 -20.35 -17.88
CA ALA A 98 -2.53 -21.48 -18.77
C ALA A 98 -3.75 -21.25 -19.67
N LYS A 99 -4.82 -20.65 -19.13
CA LYS A 99 -6.02 -20.32 -19.91
C LYS A 99 -5.72 -19.30 -21.02
N ILE A 100 -5.02 -18.21 -20.70
CA ILE A 100 -4.67 -17.17 -21.68
C ILE A 100 -3.71 -17.72 -22.76
N ALA A 101 -2.79 -18.62 -22.38
CA ALA A 101 -1.91 -19.28 -23.34
C ALA A 101 -2.68 -20.18 -24.33
N ALA A 102 -3.82 -20.74 -23.91
CA ALA A 102 -4.70 -21.55 -24.75
C ALA A 102 -5.71 -20.74 -25.58
N ASP A 103 -5.89 -19.44 -25.29
CA ASP A 103 -6.84 -18.60 -26.03
C ASP A 103 -6.44 -18.45 -27.50
N THR A 104 -7.43 -18.57 -28.39
CA THR A 104 -7.24 -18.49 -29.84
C THR A 104 -7.66 -17.15 -30.43
N THR A 105 -8.19 -16.24 -29.61
CA THR A 105 -8.67 -14.93 -30.06
C THR A 105 -8.21 -13.80 -29.14
N VAL A 106 -7.97 -12.62 -29.72
CA VAL A 106 -7.58 -11.42 -28.97
C VAL A 106 -8.63 -11.03 -27.91
N VAL A 107 -9.91 -11.24 -28.23
CA VAL A 107 -11.04 -10.90 -27.34
C VAL A 107 -11.04 -11.78 -26.10
N ALA A 108 -10.89 -13.10 -26.25
CA ALA A 108 -10.81 -14.04 -25.13
C ALA A 108 -9.58 -13.74 -24.26
N ALA A 109 -8.39 -13.66 -24.88
CA ALA A 109 -7.13 -13.36 -24.18
C ALA A 109 -7.17 -12.03 -23.43
N SER A 110 -7.82 -11.00 -24.01
CA SER A 110 -7.95 -9.70 -23.36
C SER A 110 -8.93 -9.73 -22.18
N ALA A 111 -10.01 -10.51 -22.28
CA ALA A 111 -10.97 -10.69 -21.20
C ALA A 111 -10.34 -11.44 -20.02
N ASP A 112 -9.61 -12.52 -20.30
CA ASP A 112 -8.93 -13.29 -19.27
C ASP A 112 -7.76 -12.52 -18.65
N LEU A 113 -6.99 -11.78 -19.46
CA LEU A 113 -5.97 -10.86 -18.94
C LEU A 113 -6.58 -9.83 -17.97
N LYS A 114 -7.79 -9.34 -18.23
CA LYS A 114 -8.46 -8.40 -17.31
C LYS A 114 -8.67 -9.02 -15.93
N THR A 115 -8.99 -10.31 -15.84
CA THR A 115 -9.21 -11.01 -14.56
C THR A 115 -7.97 -11.03 -13.68
N VAL A 116 -6.76 -11.09 -14.28
CA VAL A 116 -5.47 -10.99 -13.59
C VAL A 116 -5.37 -9.70 -12.76
N TYR A 117 -6.02 -8.62 -13.22
CA TYR A 117 -6.02 -7.33 -12.55
C TYR A 117 -7.25 -7.10 -11.68
N THR A 118 -8.41 -7.70 -11.98
CA THR A 118 -9.66 -7.39 -11.28
C THR A 118 -10.04 -8.41 -10.22
N THR A 119 -9.83 -9.70 -10.49
CA THR A 119 -10.25 -10.80 -9.61
C THR A 119 -9.20 -11.05 -8.54
N TYR A 120 -7.93 -11.15 -8.93
CA TYR A 120 -6.86 -11.52 -7.98
C TYR A 120 -6.30 -10.34 -7.20
N ARG A 121 -6.19 -9.15 -7.83
CA ARG A 121 -5.71 -7.91 -7.19
C ARG A 121 -4.47 -8.08 -6.32
N VAL A 122 -3.53 -8.95 -6.71
CA VAL A 122 -2.34 -9.32 -5.92
C VAL A 122 -1.62 -8.12 -5.30
N PHE A 123 -1.29 -7.11 -6.10
CA PHE A 123 -0.60 -5.90 -5.62
C PHE A 123 -1.51 -4.88 -4.94
N GLY A 124 -2.82 -4.95 -5.17
CA GLY A 124 -3.80 -4.00 -4.62
C GLY A 124 -4.39 -4.45 -3.28
N VAL A 125 -4.50 -5.76 -3.06
CA VAL A 125 -5.18 -6.36 -1.91
C VAL A 125 -4.30 -7.43 -1.26
N ALA A 126 -4.01 -8.55 -1.92
CA ALA A 126 -3.42 -9.73 -1.28
C ALA A 126 -2.08 -9.45 -0.57
N ILE A 127 -1.11 -8.85 -1.28
CA ILE A 127 0.20 -8.51 -0.72
C ILE A 127 0.08 -7.41 0.34
N PRO A 128 -0.63 -6.27 0.10
CA PRO A 128 -0.92 -5.29 1.14
C PRO A 128 -1.54 -5.87 2.41
N GLN A 129 -2.53 -6.75 2.27
CA GLN A 129 -3.26 -7.38 3.36
C GLN A 129 -2.32 -8.19 4.25
N ALA A 130 -1.45 -9.03 3.67
CA ALA A 130 -0.44 -9.77 4.42
C ALA A 130 0.51 -8.86 5.20
N HIS A 131 1.00 -7.77 4.59
CA HIS A 131 1.89 -6.83 5.27
C HIS A 131 1.22 -6.08 6.42
N ILE A 132 -0.01 -5.61 6.21
CA ILE A 132 -0.75 -4.83 7.21
C ILE A 132 -1.10 -5.71 8.41
N VAL A 133 -1.60 -6.93 8.17
CA VAL A 133 -1.93 -7.87 9.25
C VAL A 133 -0.68 -8.26 10.04
N ALA A 134 0.43 -8.57 9.36
CA ALA A 134 1.69 -8.86 10.03
C ALA A 134 2.21 -7.69 10.90
N ASP A 135 1.98 -6.45 10.47
CA ASP A 135 2.31 -5.25 11.24
C ASP A 135 1.41 -5.08 12.46
N ILE A 136 0.10 -5.31 12.31
CA ILE A 136 -0.89 -5.27 13.39
C ILE A 136 -0.52 -6.31 14.46
N ASP A 137 -0.34 -7.56 14.07
CA ASP A 137 -0.05 -8.64 15.00
C ASP A 137 1.28 -8.43 15.72
N ARG A 138 2.31 -7.93 15.03
CA ARG A 138 3.59 -7.63 15.66
C ARG A 138 3.43 -6.55 16.73
N ALA A 139 2.67 -5.51 16.42
CA ALA A 139 2.41 -4.43 17.35
C ALA A 139 1.63 -4.93 18.58
N THR A 140 0.57 -5.72 18.39
CA THR A 140 -0.29 -6.22 19.47
C THR A 140 0.35 -7.33 20.29
N SER A 141 1.09 -8.25 19.68
CA SER A 141 1.68 -9.41 20.37
C SER A 141 3.06 -9.15 20.97
N ILE A 142 3.82 -8.18 20.46
CA ILE A 142 5.20 -7.92 20.89
C ILE A 142 5.37 -6.51 21.43
N GLU A 143 5.02 -5.48 20.64
CA GLU A 143 5.42 -4.11 20.97
C GLU A 143 4.63 -3.53 22.14
N ILE A 144 3.29 -3.64 22.09
CA ILE A 144 2.40 -3.17 23.15
C ILE A 144 2.73 -3.86 24.48
N PRO A 145 2.79 -5.21 24.59
CA PRO A 145 3.12 -5.87 25.85
C PRO A 145 4.48 -5.46 26.42
N LYS A 146 5.50 -5.31 25.59
CA LYS A 146 6.83 -4.86 26.04
C LYS A 146 6.82 -3.43 26.56
N LEU A 147 6.08 -2.53 25.90
CA LEU A 147 5.96 -1.15 26.36
C LEU A 147 5.13 -1.06 27.64
N THR A 148 4.04 -1.81 27.75
CA THR A 148 3.24 -1.89 28.99
C THR A 148 4.08 -2.39 30.15
N ALA A 149 4.84 -3.48 29.99
CA ALA A 149 5.73 -3.99 31.04
C ALA A 149 6.79 -2.96 31.45
N SER A 150 7.33 -2.21 30.48
CA SER A 150 8.28 -1.13 30.76
C SER A 150 7.63 0.03 31.50
N GLN A 151 6.42 0.44 31.10
CA GLN A 151 5.65 1.50 31.76
C GLN A 151 5.41 1.13 33.22
N THR A 152 4.98 -0.12 33.49
CA THR A 152 4.70 -0.60 34.85
C THR A 152 5.97 -0.60 35.71
N LYS A 153 7.10 -1.04 35.15
CA LYS A 153 8.38 -1.01 35.86
C LYS A 153 8.84 0.42 36.18
N LEU A 154 8.71 1.33 35.23
CA LEU A 154 9.08 2.74 35.43
C LEU A 154 8.19 3.41 36.48
N ALA A 155 6.89 3.15 36.45
CA ALA A 155 5.95 3.61 37.47
C ALA A 155 6.36 3.14 38.88
N ALA A 156 6.68 1.85 39.03
CA ALA A 156 7.14 1.29 40.29
C ALA A 156 8.48 1.88 40.78
N MET A 157 9.40 2.18 39.85
CA MET A 157 10.68 2.83 40.19
C MET A 157 10.44 4.25 40.72
N LEU A 158 9.66 5.05 40.02
CA LEU A 158 9.34 6.43 40.39
C LEU A 158 8.50 6.53 41.68
N ALA A 159 7.71 5.52 42.02
CA ALA A 159 6.98 5.45 43.28
C ALA A 159 7.81 4.88 44.45
N GLY A 160 8.94 4.24 44.16
CA GLY A 160 9.73 3.52 45.14
C GLY A 160 11.17 4.02 45.21
N LYS A 161 12.10 3.19 44.75
CA LYS A 161 13.55 3.42 44.91
C LYS A 161 14.06 4.73 44.30
N ASP A 162 13.36 5.26 43.29
CA ASP A 162 13.71 6.50 42.59
C ASP A 162 12.74 7.65 42.89
N ALA A 163 11.97 7.57 44.00
CA ALA A 163 10.98 8.58 44.37
C ALA A 163 11.58 10.00 44.49
N ALA A 164 12.81 10.12 44.97
CA ALA A 164 13.51 11.41 45.04
C ALA A 164 13.79 12.05 43.65
N LYS A 165 13.83 11.24 42.58
CA LYS A 165 14.00 11.71 41.20
C LYS A 165 12.67 11.94 40.48
N SER A 166 11.53 11.61 41.10
CA SER A 166 10.19 11.68 40.49
C SER A 166 9.67 13.12 40.35
N THR A 167 10.19 13.84 39.37
CA THR A 167 9.74 15.19 39.02
C THR A 167 8.39 15.18 38.31
N ALA A 168 7.71 16.34 38.27
CA ALA A 168 6.48 16.53 37.52
C ALA A 168 6.65 16.21 36.02
N ALA A 169 7.82 16.50 35.45
CA ALA A 169 8.14 16.17 34.06
C ALA A 169 8.17 14.65 33.82
N LEU A 170 8.80 13.87 34.71
CA LEU A 170 8.84 12.41 34.57
C LEU A 170 7.47 11.77 34.75
N GLN A 171 6.63 12.32 35.62
CA GLN A 171 5.25 11.88 35.76
C GLN A 171 4.41 12.20 34.52
N SER A 172 4.65 13.35 33.88
CA SER A 172 4.04 13.71 32.59
C SER A 172 4.47 12.74 31.48
N ASP A 173 5.76 12.42 31.37
CA ASP A 173 6.27 11.46 30.39
C ASP A 173 5.67 10.06 30.61
N LEU A 174 5.53 9.63 31.87
CA LEU A 174 4.92 8.33 32.21
C LEU A 174 3.42 8.30 31.85
N ALA A 175 2.71 9.40 32.09
CA ALA A 175 1.32 9.56 31.72
C ALA A 175 1.13 9.57 30.19
N ASP A 176 1.99 10.28 29.45
CA ASP A 176 1.94 10.25 27.98
C ASP A 176 2.25 8.86 27.45
N MET A 177 3.31 8.20 27.95
CA MET A 177 3.62 6.81 27.58
C MET A 177 2.41 5.89 27.73
N THR A 178 1.66 6.03 28.84
CA THR A 178 0.44 5.26 29.11
C THR A 178 -0.67 5.58 28.10
N LYS A 179 -0.89 6.86 27.81
CA LYS A 179 -1.87 7.34 26.82
C LYS A 179 -1.56 6.82 25.41
N GLN A 180 -0.29 6.89 24.98
CA GLN A 180 0.13 6.45 23.66
C GLN A 180 -0.01 4.93 23.47
N ILE A 181 0.31 4.14 24.51
CA ILE A 181 0.06 2.68 24.50
C ILE A 181 -1.44 2.39 24.35
N ALA A 182 -2.30 3.10 25.09
CA ALA A 182 -3.74 2.93 25.04
C ALA A 182 -4.32 3.34 23.67
N ALA A 183 -3.84 4.43 23.07
CA ALA A 183 -4.23 4.88 21.74
C ALA A 183 -3.87 3.83 20.67
N ALA A 184 -2.64 3.34 20.67
CA ALA A 184 -2.20 2.28 19.75
C ALA A 184 -3.04 1.00 19.92
N ASN A 185 -3.34 0.60 21.15
CA ASN A 185 -4.15 -0.58 21.41
C ASN A 185 -5.59 -0.42 20.90
N THR A 186 -6.16 0.77 21.04
CA THR A 186 -7.50 1.10 20.53
C THR A 186 -7.55 1.03 19.01
N GLU A 187 -6.56 1.64 18.34
CA GLU A 187 -6.49 1.68 16.87
C GLU A 187 -6.30 0.29 16.25
N LEU A 188 -5.58 -0.60 16.94
CA LEU A 188 -5.28 -1.95 16.45
C LEU A 188 -6.32 -3.00 16.85
N SER A 189 -7.23 -2.68 17.77
CA SER A 189 -8.26 -3.61 18.24
C SER A 189 -9.18 -4.04 17.09
N GLY A 190 -9.18 -5.35 16.81
CA GLY A 190 -9.94 -5.94 15.70
C GLY A 190 -9.50 -5.49 14.30
N ALA A 191 -8.37 -4.79 14.17
CA ALA A 191 -7.90 -4.28 12.89
C ALA A 191 -7.47 -5.41 11.95
N SER A 192 -6.86 -6.49 12.46
CA SER A 192 -6.44 -7.63 11.64
C SER A 192 -7.64 -8.27 10.93
N ALA A 193 -8.72 -8.55 11.67
CA ALA A 193 -9.97 -9.08 11.12
C ALA A 193 -10.59 -8.18 10.05
N LYS A 194 -10.63 -6.85 10.29
CA LYS A 194 -11.13 -5.88 9.29
C LYS A 194 -10.31 -5.88 8.02
N VAL A 195 -8.98 -5.98 8.13
CA VAL A 195 -8.08 -6.03 6.99
C VAL A 195 -8.21 -7.37 6.25
N LEU A 196 -8.36 -8.47 6.98
CA LEU A 196 -8.57 -9.79 6.40
C LEU A 196 -9.86 -9.90 5.59
N ALA A 197 -10.89 -9.15 6.00
CA ALA A 197 -12.17 -9.08 5.31
C ALA A 197 -12.14 -8.29 3.98
N ILE A 198 -11.06 -7.55 3.68
CA ILE A 198 -10.98 -6.76 2.44
C ILE A 198 -10.90 -7.69 1.23
N THR A 199 -11.89 -7.58 0.34
CA THR A 199 -11.95 -8.35 -0.90
C THR A 199 -11.44 -7.57 -2.11
N PRO A 200 -11.06 -8.27 -3.21
CA PRO A 200 -10.84 -7.63 -4.50
C PRO A 200 -12.03 -6.79 -4.98
N THR A 201 -13.26 -7.20 -4.66
CA THR A 201 -14.49 -6.47 -4.99
C THR A 201 -14.60 -5.14 -4.24
N ASP A 202 -14.30 -5.13 -2.94
CA ASP A 202 -14.27 -3.90 -2.14
C ASP A 202 -13.25 -2.93 -2.71
N TYR A 203 -12.06 -3.43 -3.03
CA TYR A 203 -11.01 -2.63 -3.66
C TYR A 203 -11.37 -2.16 -5.07
N ASN A 204 -12.14 -2.95 -5.83
CA ASN A 204 -12.63 -2.56 -7.15
C ASN A 204 -13.61 -1.40 -7.06
N SER A 205 -14.49 -1.43 -6.07
CA SER A 205 -15.48 -0.39 -5.79
C SER A 205 -14.84 0.87 -5.18
N ASN A 206 -13.86 0.68 -4.29
CA ASN A 206 -13.17 1.77 -3.62
C ASN A 206 -11.67 1.46 -3.44
N LYS A 207 -10.83 2.18 -4.19
CA LYS A 207 -9.37 2.05 -4.13
C LYS A 207 -8.75 2.52 -2.82
N THR A 208 -9.50 3.22 -1.95
CA THR A 208 -8.99 3.75 -0.69
C THR A 208 -9.08 2.77 0.47
N VAL A 209 -9.84 1.66 0.36
CA VAL A 209 -10.08 0.74 1.50
C VAL A 209 -8.79 0.22 2.13
N VAL A 210 -7.82 -0.21 1.30
CA VAL A 210 -6.50 -0.66 1.78
C VAL A 210 -5.65 0.51 2.29
N LYS A 211 -5.79 1.70 1.70
CA LYS A 211 -5.06 2.90 2.13
C LYS A 211 -5.51 3.35 3.53
N SER A 212 -6.81 3.30 3.80
CA SER A 212 -7.37 3.63 5.10
C SER A 212 -6.87 2.67 6.18
N ALA A 213 -6.89 1.36 5.91
CA ALA A 213 -6.31 0.37 6.82
C ALA A 213 -4.82 0.63 7.13
N ARG A 214 -4.02 0.99 6.11
CA ARG A 214 -2.62 1.38 6.31
C ARG A 214 -2.45 2.63 7.16
N ALA A 215 -3.35 3.60 7.02
CA ALA A 215 -3.30 4.84 7.78
C ALA A 215 -3.49 4.57 9.28
N SER A 216 -4.47 3.74 9.64
CA SER A 216 -4.69 3.28 11.01
C SER A 216 -3.45 2.66 11.64
N VAL A 217 -2.82 1.70 10.94
CA VAL A 217 -1.58 1.07 11.43
C VAL A 217 -0.43 2.08 11.54
N LYS A 218 -0.36 3.06 10.63
CA LYS A 218 0.65 4.13 10.71
C LYS A 218 0.45 5.01 11.94
N THR A 219 -0.79 5.36 12.28
CA THR A 219 -1.12 6.12 13.49
C THR A 219 -0.68 5.34 14.72
N ALA A 220 -1.09 4.08 14.86
CA ALA A 220 -0.69 3.24 15.99
C ALA A 220 0.85 3.11 16.11
N LYS A 221 1.57 2.96 14.99
CA LYS A 221 3.04 2.94 14.98
C LYS A 221 3.65 4.27 15.44
N SER A 222 3.01 5.40 15.14
CA SER A 222 3.43 6.72 15.62
C SER A 222 3.28 6.82 17.14
N ASP A 223 2.14 6.39 17.67
CA ASP A 223 1.87 6.40 19.12
C ASP A 223 2.88 5.49 19.85
N LEU A 224 3.11 4.28 19.35
CA LEU A 224 4.14 3.38 19.90
C LEU A 224 5.55 3.94 19.78
N LYS A 225 5.83 4.79 18.78
CA LYS A 225 7.12 5.49 18.68
C LYS A 225 7.22 6.55 19.76
N GLN A 226 6.18 7.32 20.01
CA GLN A 226 6.15 8.31 21.07
C GLN A 226 6.34 7.66 22.44
N ALA A 227 5.61 6.58 22.74
CA ALA A 227 5.78 5.82 23.99
C ALA A 227 7.23 5.33 24.23
N ARG A 228 7.96 4.98 23.14
CA ARG A 228 9.38 4.60 23.24
C ARG A 228 10.27 5.80 23.56
N THR A 229 9.94 6.98 23.03
CA THR A 229 10.64 8.25 23.31
C THR A 229 10.48 8.62 24.77
N ASP A 230 9.25 8.59 25.29
CA ASP A 230 8.95 8.93 26.70
C ASP A 230 9.69 7.97 27.65
N ARG A 231 9.60 6.66 27.36
CA ARG A 231 10.39 5.63 28.08
C ARG A 231 11.88 5.95 28.10
N LYS A 232 12.45 6.40 26.96
CA LYS A 232 13.88 6.72 26.86
C LYS A 232 14.23 7.96 27.69
N ALA A 233 13.37 8.98 27.69
CA ALA A 233 13.54 10.17 28.49
C ALA A 233 13.56 9.84 29.99
N ILE A 234 12.57 9.06 30.46
CA ILE A 234 12.51 8.62 31.86
C ILE A 234 13.76 7.81 32.24
N LEU A 235 14.13 6.81 31.43
CA LEU A 235 15.33 6.01 31.72
C LEU A 235 16.62 6.83 31.74
N ALA A 236 16.72 7.89 30.94
CA ALA A 236 17.89 8.76 30.93
C ALA A 236 17.97 9.60 32.22
N ALA A 237 16.82 10.09 32.72
CA ALA A 237 16.75 10.87 33.96
C ALA A 237 16.95 10.03 35.24
N LEU A 238 16.68 8.72 35.17
CA LEU A 238 16.86 7.80 36.28
C LEU A 238 18.28 7.27 36.44
N LYS A 239 19.14 7.42 35.42
CA LYS A 239 20.58 7.16 35.54
C LYS A 239 21.25 8.16 36.50
#